data_AF-M2ARA4-F1
#
_entry.id   AF-M2ARA4-F1
#
_cell.length_a   1.000
_cell.length_b   1.000
_cell.length_c   1.000
_cell.angle_alpha   90.00
_cell.angle_beta   90.00
_cell.angle_gamma   90.00
#
_symmetry.space_group_name_H-M   'P 1'
#
loop_
_entity.id
_entity.type
_entity.pdbx_description
1 polymer ?
#
loop_
_entity_poly.entity_id
_entity_poly.type
_entity_poly.pdbx_seq_one_letter_code
_entity_poly.pdbx_strand_id
1 'polypeptide(L)'
;MRKAIYKTLKKIYPTYYIGNEKKTTPKPYLIFKMGNEIKTRAFGRWQTFTVFAIAPAGDFETLDTMSEKIIKGLDGKHINRISDGSTFLIQFMDCGDEFVEGELNAISKQLNFKIPSFGRDFM
;
A
#
# COMPACT_ATOMS: atom_id res chain seq x y z
N MET A 1 -11.86 6.06 -1.28
CA MET A 1 -10.56 5.68 -0.67
C MET A 1 -9.67 4.89 -1.62
N ARG A 2 -10.05 3.68 -2.05
CA ARG A 2 -9.26 2.80 -2.96
C ARG A 2 -8.58 3.52 -4.13
N LYS A 3 -9.36 4.26 -4.93
CA LYS A 3 -8.86 5.01 -6.10
C LYS A 3 -7.86 6.13 -5.74
N ALA A 4 -8.01 6.76 -4.58
CA ALA A 4 -7.14 7.85 -4.14
C ALA A 4 -5.76 7.34 -3.71
N ILE A 5 -5.72 6.24 -2.96
CA ILE A 5 -4.49 5.56 -2.56
C ILE A 5 -3.76 5.04 -3.82
N TYR A 6 -4.50 4.37 -4.70
CA TYR A 6 -3.95 3.89 -5.98
C TYR A 6 -3.33 5.01 -6.82
N LYS A 7 -4.01 6.16 -6.93
CA LYS A 7 -3.49 7.33 -7.66
C LYS A 7 -2.21 7.87 -7.02
N THR A 8 -2.09 7.82 -5.70
CA THR A 8 -0.91 8.28 -4.96
C THR A 8 0.25 7.32 -5.16
N LEU A 9 0.02 6.02 -5.01
CA LEU A 9 1.00 4.96 -5.26
C LEU A 9 1.55 5.01 -6.69
N LYS A 10 0.67 5.20 -7.68
CA LYS A 10 1.06 5.30 -9.10
C LYS A 10 2.00 6.47 -9.40
N LYS A 11 2.07 7.50 -8.55
CA LYS A 11 3.03 8.60 -8.68
C LYS A 11 4.44 8.22 -8.19
N ILE A 12 4.54 7.22 -7.30
CA ILE A 12 5.81 6.76 -6.74
C ILE A 12 6.40 5.68 -7.64
N TYR A 13 5.62 4.63 -7.94
CA TYR A 13 6.01 3.51 -8.80
C TYR A 13 4.83 2.99 -9.62
N PRO A 14 5.07 2.31 -10.76
CA PRO A 14 4.02 1.60 -11.49
C PRO A 14 3.24 0.69 -10.52
N THR A 15 1.93 0.93 -10.38
CA THR A 15 1.10 0.22 -9.41
C THR A 15 -0.01 -0.53 -10.13
N TYR A 16 -0.28 -1.76 -9.69
CA TYR A 16 -1.30 -2.65 -10.23
C TYR A 16 -2.24 -3.12 -9.12
N TYR A 17 -3.45 -3.54 -9.50
CA TYR A 17 -4.30 -4.30 -8.58
C TYR A 17 -3.88 -5.76 -8.60
N ILE A 18 -4.11 -6.46 -7.49
CA ILE A 18 -3.93 -7.91 -7.42
C ILE A 18 -4.70 -8.61 -8.56
N GLY A 19 -4.01 -9.52 -9.27
CA GLY A 19 -4.54 -10.26 -10.40
C GLY A 19 -4.46 -9.54 -11.76
N ASN A 20 -3.95 -8.31 -11.81
CA ASN A 20 -3.74 -7.57 -13.07
C ASN A 20 -2.27 -7.52 -13.50
N GLU A 21 -1.35 -8.04 -12.70
CA GLU A 21 0.06 -8.19 -13.02
C GLU A 21 0.26 -9.26 -14.11
N LYS A 22 1.16 -8.98 -15.06
CA LYS A 22 1.62 -9.95 -16.05
C LYS A 22 3.05 -10.34 -15.72
N LYS A 23 3.46 -11.56 -16.06
CA LYS A 23 4.87 -12.02 -15.91
C LYS A 23 5.86 -11.10 -16.63
N THR A 24 5.41 -10.42 -17.69
CA THR A 24 6.18 -9.48 -18.50
C THR A 24 6.19 -8.04 -17.97
N THR A 25 5.53 -7.76 -16.84
CA THR A 25 5.52 -6.41 -16.28
C THR A 25 6.96 -5.97 -15.92
N PRO A 26 7.41 -4.80 -16.40
CA PRO A 26 8.73 -4.28 -16.05
C PRO A 26 8.81 -4.01 -14.54
N LYS A 27 9.87 -4.51 -13.92
CA LYS A 27 10.19 -4.31 -12.50
C LYS A 27 11.09 -3.07 -12.34
N PRO A 28 11.00 -2.31 -11.24
CA PRO A 28 10.16 -2.53 -10.07
C PRO A 28 8.71 -2.01 -10.21
N TYR A 29 7.77 -2.66 -9.54
CA TYR A 29 6.35 -2.25 -9.49
C TYR A 29 5.69 -2.56 -8.14
N LEU A 30 4.50 -2.02 -7.91
CA LEU A 30 3.72 -2.22 -6.70
C LEU A 30 2.43 -2.98 -6.98
N ILE A 31 2.02 -3.83 -6.05
CA ILE A 31 0.68 -4.43 -6.05
C ILE A 31 -0.09 -3.86 -4.87
N PHE A 32 -1.23 -3.23 -5.17
CA PHE A 32 -2.12 -2.68 -4.16
C PHE A 32 -3.27 -3.66 -3.88
N LYS A 33 -3.41 -4.04 -2.61
CA LYS A 33 -4.50 -4.87 -2.09
C LYS A 33 -5.21 -4.14 -0.96
N MET A 34 -6.53 -4.01 -1.08
CA MET A 34 -7.33 -3.49 0.03
C MET A 34 -7.55 -4.62 1.04
N GLY A 35 -7.29 -4.33 2.32
CA GLY A 35 -7.50 -5.27 3.41
C GLY A 35 -8.93 -5.24 3.93
N ASN A 36 -9.16 -5.92 5.06
CA ASN A 36 -10.45 -5.92 5.72
C ASN A 36 -10.61 -4.67 6.60
N GLU A 37 -11.87 -4.27 6.76
CA GLU A 37 -12.26 -3.31 7.77
C GLU A 37 -12.29 -3.99 9.13
N ILE A 38 -11.56 -3.44 10.09
CA ILE A 38 -11.52 -3.94 11.46
C ILE A 38 -12.37 -2.99 12.31
N LYS A 39 -13.37 -3.58 12.99
CA LYS A 39 -14.22 -2.89 13.96
C LYS A 39 -14.03 -3.52 15.31
N THR A 40 -13.53 -2.75 16.26
CA THR A 40 -13.46 -3.19 17.65
C THR A 40 -14.26 -2.23 18.51
N ARG A 41 -15.02 -2.76 19.48
CA ARG A 41 -15.83 -1.92 20.38
C ARG A 41 -15.00 -0.95 21.22
N ALA A 42 -13.74 -1.28 21.51
CA ALA A 42 -12.86 -0.50 22.38
C ALA A 42 -11.84 0.39 21.65
N PHE A 43 -11.39 0.04 20.45
CA PHE A 43 -10.31 0.75 19.75
C PHE A 43 -10.77 1.48 18.47
N GLY A 44 -12.07 1.45 18.17
CA GLY A 44 -12.65 2.13 17.03
C GLY A 44 -12.68 1.29 15.75
N ARG A 45 -12.81 1.98 14.61
CA ARG A 45 -12.94 1.41 13.27
C ARG A 45 -11.76 1.85 12.42
N TRP A 46 -11.09 0.93 11.75
CA TRP A 46 -10.05 1.26 10.78
C TRP A 46 -10.11 0.33 9.58
N GLN A 47 -9.71 0.87 8.43
CA GLN A 47 -9.60 0.14 7.19
C GLN A 47 -8.13 -0.18 6.94
N THR A 48 -7.80 -1.47 6.78
CA THR A 48 -6.43 -1.88 6.45
C THR A 48 -6.23 -1.93 4.94
N PHE A 49 -5.01 -1.73 4.49
CA PHE A 49 -4.58 -2.04 3.13
C PHE A 49 -3.11 -2.44 3.11
N THR A 50 -2.76 -3.17 2.07
CA THR A 50 -1.45 -3.76 1.90
C THR A 50 -0.89 -3.35 0.55
N VAL A 51 0.38 -2.98 0.54
CA VAL A 51 1.15 -2.68 -0.67
C VAL A 51 2.29 -3.70 -0.75
N PHE A 52 2.33 -4.49 -1.80
CA PHE A 52 3.47 -5.35 -2.07
C PHE A 52 4.45 -4.60 -2.96
N ALA A 53 5.67 -4.38 -2.47
CA ALA A 53 6.77 -3.87 -3.26
C ALA A 53 7.41 -5.03 -4.01
N ILE A 54 7.44 -4.98 -5.35
CA ILE A 54 8.02 -6.03 -6.20
C ILE A 54 9.30 -5.50 -6.85
N ALA A 55 10.42 -6.15 -6.55
CA ALA A 55 11.73 -5.85 -7.11
C ALA A 55 12.30 -7.07 -7.88
N PRO A 56 13.29 -6.88 -8.77
CA PRO A 56 13.99 -7.99 -9.42
C PRO A 56 14.58 -8.99 -8.40
N ALA A 57 14.59 -10.28 -8.73
CA ALA A 57 15.18 -11.28 -7.84
C ALA A 57 16.66 -10.97 -7.55
N GLY A 58 17.05 -11.07 -6.29
CA GLY A 58 18.41 -10.81 -5.82
C GLY A 58 18.75 -9.33 -5.56
N ASP A 59 17.84 -8.39 -5.87
CA ASP A 59 18.06 -6.96 -5.67
C ASP A 59 17.32 -6.45 -4.42
N PHE A 60 17.85 -6.81 -3.25
CA PHE A 60 17.32 -6.41 -1.94
C PHE A 60 17.49 -4.90 -1.68
N GLU A 61 18.54 -4.27 -2.22
CA GLU A 61 18.75 -2.83 -2.09
C GLU A 61 17.63 -2.02 -2.74
N THR A 62 17.19 -2.42 -3.94
CA THR A 62 16.03 -1.81 -4.59
C THR A 62 14.76 -2.04 -3.77
N LEU A 63 14.57 -3.23 -3.21
CA LEU A 63 13.40 -3.57 -2.40
C LEU A 63 13.29 -2.71 -1.13
N ASP A 64 14.40 -2.51 -0.42
CA ASP A 64 14.45 -1.66 0.77
C ASP A 64 14.27 -0.18 0.41
N THR A 65 14.94 0.28 -0.65
CA THR A 65 14.78 1.65 -1.14
C THR A 65 13.33 1.95 -1.54
N MET A 66 12.67 1.01 -2.21
CA MET A 66 11.25 1.12 -2.54
C MET A 66 10.38 1.20 -1.29
N SER A 67 10.64 0.31 -0.33
CA SER A 67 9.87 0.22 0.90
C SER A 67 9.94 1.53 1.69
N GLU A 68 11.14 2.08 1.86
CA GLU A 68 11.31 3.39 2.51
C GLU A 68 10.58 4.51 1.76
N LYS A 69 10.67 4.55 0.43
CA LYS A 69 10.00 5.58 -0.38
C LYS A 69 8.48 5.50 -0.26
N ILE A 70 7.93 4.28 -0.23
CA ILE A 70 6.48 4.07 -0.07
C ILE A 70 6.05 4.49 1.33
N ILE A 71 6.79 4.07 2.37
CA ILE A 71 6.49 4.43 3.76
C ILE A 71 6.55 5.96 3.92
N LYS A 72 7.65 6.62 3.55
CA LYS A 72 7.78 8.09 3.61
C LYS A 72 6.74 8.82 2.74
N GLY A 73 6.32 8.19 1.64
CA GLY A 73 5.35 8.73 0.70
C GLY A 73 3.89 8.61 1.16
N LEU A 74 3.59 7.74 2.11
CA LEU A 74 2.22 7.45 2.56
C LEU A 74 1.99 7.69 4.05
N ASP A 75 2.97 7.37 4.89
CA ASP A 75 2.82 7.51 6.34
C ASP A 75 2.65 8.97 6.73
N GLY A 76 1.66 9.24 7.58
CA GLY A 76 1.29 10.59 8.01
C GLY A 76 0.66 11.46 6.90
N LYS A 77 0.42 10.92 5.70
CA LYS A 77 -0.18 11.70 4.61
C LYS A 77 -1.70 11.76 4.73
N HIS A 78 -2.18 12.98 4.55
CA HIS A 78 -3.59 13.31 4.43
C HIS A 78 -3.99 13.20 2.96
N ILE A 79 -4.89 12.27 2.64
CA ILE A 79 -5.37 12.03 1.27
C ILE A 79 -6.85 12.35 1.18
N ASN A 80 -7.22 13.11 0.16
CA ASN A 80 -8.62 13.45 -0.10
C ASN A 80 -9.35 12.24 -0.70
N ARG A 81 -10.49 11.89 -0.09
CA ARG A 81 -11.45 10.96 -0.66
C ARG A 81 -12.06 11.60 -1.90
N ILE A 82 -11.97 10.88 -3.01
CA ILE A 82 -12.57 11.29 -4.29
C ILE A 82 -14.11 11.34 -4.21
N SER A 83 -14.73 10.60 -3.29
CA SER A 83 -16.19 10.46 -3.21
C SER A 83 -16.91 11.65 -2.54
N ASP A 84 -16.34 12.20 -1.48
CA ASP A 84 -17.02 13.17 -0.61
C ASP A 84 -16.12 14.37 -0.23
N GLY A 85 -14.89 14.45 -0.76
CA GLY A 85 -13.95 15.52 -0.45
C GLY A 85 -13.31 15.45 0.94
N SER A 86 -13.76 14.53 1.81
CA SER A 86 -13.20 14.35 3.15
C SER A 86 -11.75 13.86 3.08
N THR A 87 -10.95 14.19 4.09
CA THR A 87 -9.53 13.80 4.14
C THR A 87 -9.36 12.64 5.10
N PHE A 88 -8.53 11.66 4.73
CA PHE A 88 -8.16 10.56 5.62
C PHE A 88 -6.64 10.49 5.81
N LEU A 89 -6.23 10.14 7.01
CA LEU A 89 -4.84 9.92 7.37
C LEU A 89 -4.46 8.47 7.07
N ILE A 90 -3.31 8.27 6.42
CA ILE A 90 -2.68 6.96 6.33
C ILE A 90 -1.66 6.82 7.44
N GLN A 91 -1.67 5.67 8.11
CA GLN A 91 -0.69 5.30 9.11
C GLN A 91 -0.03 4.00 8.69
N PHE A 92 1.30 3.99 8.65
CA PHE A 92 2.08 2.77 8.53
C PHE A 92 1.86 1.89 9.77
N MET A 93 1.80 0.58 9.56
CA MET A 93 1.67 -0.39 10.64
C MET A 93 2.96 -1.18 10.81
N ASP A 94 3.30 -1.97 9.80
CA ASP A 94 4.40 -2.92 9.84
C ASP A 94 4.82 -3.33 8.43
N CYS A 95 5.99 -3.93 8.36
CA CYS A 95 6.43 -4.73 7.22
C CYS A 95 6.09 -6.19 7.53
N GLY A 96 5.44 -6.88 6.59
CA GLY A 96 5.33 -8.33 6.61
C GLY A 96 6.55 -8.99 5.99
N ASP A 97 6.42 -10.30 5.79
CA ASP A 97 7.51 -11.12 5.27
C ASP A 97 7.91 -10.75 3.83
N GLU A 98 9.13 -11.16 3.48
CA GLU A 98 9.69 -11.10 2.15
C GLU A 98 9.49 -12.44 1.46
N PHE A 99 8.99 -12.42 0.22
CA PHE A 99 8.73 -13.64 -0.54
C PHE A 99 9.51 -13.62 -1.85
N VAL A 100 10.06 -14.77 -2.22
CA VAL A 100 10.60 -14.99 -3.56
C VAL A 100 9.47 -15.45 -4.45
N GLU A 101 9.05 -14.59 -5.36
CA GLU A 101 8.04 -14.89 -6.38
C GLU A 101 8.72 -15.59 -7.56
N GLY A 102 8.98 -16.89 -7.42
CA GLY A 102 9.73 -17.69 -8.40
C GLY A 102 9.15 -17.60 -9.83
N GLU A 103 7.83 -17.57 -9.97
CA GLU A 103 7.18 -17.43 -11.28
C GLU A 103 7.36 -16.06 -11.94
N LEU A 104 7.61 -15.04 -11.13
CA LEU A 104 7.82 -13.67 -11.59
C LEU A 104 9.31 -13.33 -11.69
N ASN A 105 10.19 -14.21 -11.22
CA ASN A 105 11.62 -13.93 -11.01
C ASN A 105 11.80 -12.60 -10.24
N ALA A 106 11.11 -12.49 -9.11
CA ALA A 106 11.01 -11.27 -8.32
C ALA A 106 11.13 -11.56 -6.82
N ILE A 107 11.51 -10.55 -6.05
CA ILE A 107 11.29 -10.54 -4.60
C ILE A 107 10.18 -9.56 -4.27
N SER A 108 9.30 -9.95 -3.35
CA SER A 108 8.19 -9.14 -2.88
C SER A 108 8.33 -8.86 -1.40
N LYS A 109 7.96 -7.65 -0.96
CA LYS A 109 7.88 -7.27 0.45
C LYS A 109 6.52 -6.70 0.76
N GLN A 110 5.92 -7.18 1.83
CA GLN A 110 4.60 -6.73 2.24
C GLN A 110 4.71 -5.48 3.13
N LEU A 111 4.00 -4.40 2.77
CA LEU A 111 3.90 -3.19 3.57
C LEU A 111 2.45 -2.98 3.97
N ASN A 112 2.17 -3.00 5.28
CA ASN A 112 0.82 -2.87 5.81
C ASN A 112 0.57 -1.47 6.35
N PHE A 113 -0.62 -0.97 6.03
CA PHE A 113 -1.07 0.35 6.42
C PHE A 113 -2.50 0.28 6.95
N LYS A 114 -2.84 1.24 7.80
CA LYS A 114 -4.21 1.46 8.27
C LYS A 114 -4.67 2.88 8.00
N ILE A 115 -5.97 2.99 7.82
CA ILE A 115 -6.70 4.24 7.75
C ILE A 115 -7.69 4.22 8.91
N PRO A 116 -7.38 4.90 10.02
CA PRO A 116 -8.37 5.07 11.08
C PRO A 116 -9.57 5.83 10.53
N SER A 117 -10.77 5.34 10.87
CA SER A 117 -12.03 6.05 10.63
C SER A 117 -12.39 6.72 11.94
N PHE A 118 -12.05 8.01 12.10
CA PHE A 118 -12.51 8.72 13.28
C PHE A 118 -13.98 9.08 13.05
N GLY A 119 -14.81 8.86 14.07
CA GLY A 119 -16.23 9.19 14.01
C GLY A 119 -16.39 10.69 13.81
N ARG A 120 -16.67 11.10 12.56
CA ARG A 120 -16.63 12.48 12.03
C ARG A 120 -15.23 12.91 11.60
N ASP A 121 -14.71 12.33 10.52
CA ASP A 121 -13.45 12.77 9.90
C ASP A 121 -13.65 14.15 9.24
N PHE A 122 -13.41 15.18 10.06
CA PHE A 122 -13.17 16.60 9.76
C PHE A 122 -14.29 17.31 8.99
N MET A 123 -15.16 17.97 9.76
CA MET A 123 -16.10 19.00 9.29
C MET A 123 -15.34 20.22 8.75
#